data_AF-A0AAD8GKR8-F1
#
_entry.id   AF-A0AAD8GKR8-F1
#
_cell.length_a   1.000
_cell.length_b   1.000
_cell.length_c   1.000
_cell.angle_alpha   90.00
_cell.angle_beta   90.00
_cell.angle_gamma   90.00
#
_symmetry.space_group_name_H-M   'P 1'
#
loop_
_entity.id
_entity.type
_entity.pdbx_description
1 polymer ?
#
loop_
_entity_poly.entity_id
_entity_poly.type
_entity_poly.pdbx_seq_one_letter_code
_entity_poly.pdbx_strand_id
1 'polypeptide(L)'
;FGVQWCSKFYFSVRLTFSCRSSPKIFDALSEALCWILLNNYSIPFLLHLLDDFLLIDFPHASPAQNLTILKSLFSNLCIPLASEKTLGPLTSIEFLGFTLDSQSFSALLPCDCMSLVSIISTFLSGPPPAKHSLLSLLGHLNYAMRIIPQGRDFISYLLLL
;
A
#
# COMPACT_ATOMS: atom_id res chain seq x y z
N PHE A 1 -18.33 18.12 -0.98
CA PHE A 1 -19.14 17.12 -0.25
C PHE A 1 -19.94 17.86 0.82
N GLY A 2 -21.26 17.67 0.86
CA GLY A 2 -22.11 18.33 1.84
C GLY A 2 -23.23 17.40 2.29
N VAL A 3 -23.67 17.57 3.53
CA VAL A 3 -24.71 16.75 4.17
C VAL A 3 -25.73 17.68 4.80
N GLN A 4 -27.01 17.31 4.71
CA GLN A 4 -28.10 17.96 5.42
C GLN A 4 -28.38 17.17 6.70
N TRP A 5 -28.32 17.85 7.85
CA TRP A 5 -28.60 17.26 9.16
C TRP A 5 -29.39 18.25 10.02
N CYS A 6 -30.48 17.80 10.65
CA CYS A 6 -31.39 18.63 11.46
C CYS A 6 -31.77 19.96 10.78
N SER A 7 -32.16 19.89 9.50
CA SER A 7 -32.53 21.06 8.68
C SER A 7 -31.41 22.11 8.49
N LYS A 8 -30.15 21.75 8.77
CA LYS A 8 -28.97 22.58 8.51
C LYS A 8 -28.08 21.91 7.46
N PHE A 9 -27.38 22.74 6.69
CA PHE A 9 -26.42 22.28 5.68
C PHE A 9 -25.00 22.38 6.21
N TYR A 10 -24.23 21.30 6.03
CA TYR A 10 -22.83 21.21 6.41
C TYR A 10 -22.01 20.89 5.17
N PHE A 11 -20.89 21.59 4.99
CA PHE A 11 -19.98 21.39 3.86
C PHE A 11 -18.59 21.07 4.38
N SER A 12 -17.90 20.13 3.71
CA SER A 12 -16.51 19.86 4.05
C SER A 12 -15.61 20.99 3.57
N VAL A 13 -14.74 21.47 4.46
CA VAL A 13 -13.67 22.45 4.18
C VAL A 13 -12.31 21.78 3.96
N ARG A 14 -12.25 20.45 4.11
CA ARG A 14 -11.07 19.62 3.86
C ARG A 14 -11.39 18.53 2.85
N LEU A 15 -10.33 17.89 2.34
CA LEU A 15 -10.45 16.73 1.47
C LEU A 15 -11.21 15.62 2.22
N THR A 16 -12.31 15.13 1.64
CA THR A 16 -13.10 14.06 2.26
C THR A 16 -12.69 12.70 1.73
N PHE A 17 -12.64 11.72 2.62
CA PHE A 17 -12.69 10.31 2.25
C PHE A 17 -14.00 10.04 1.49
N SER A 18 -13.98 9.18 0.47
CA SER A 18 -15.10 8.84 -0.44
C SER A 18 -15.25 9.69 -1.72
N CYS A 19 -14.58 10.85 -1.86
CA CYS A 19 -14.59 11.55 -3.16
C CYS A 19 -13.64 10.87 -4.15
N ARG A 20 -14.10 10.65 -5.40
CA ARG A 20 -13.32 9.97 -6.45
C ARG A 20 -12.00 10.66 -6.79
N SER A 21 -11.95 12.00 -6.68
CA SER A 21 -10.73 12.77 -6.94
C SER A 21 -9.80 12.88 -5.72
N SER A 22 -10.28 12.58 -4.51
CA SER A 22 -9.49 12.73 -3.28
C SER A 22 -8.17 11.96 -3.33
N PRO A 23 -8.14 10.67 -3.71
CA PRO A 23 -6.88 9.93 -3.77
C PRO A 23 -5.85 10.60 -4.68
N LYS A 24 -6.25 11.09 -5.86
CA LYS A 24 -5.31 11.73 -6.79
C LYS A 24 -4.79 13.08 -6.29
N ILE A 25 -5.64 13.85 -5.61
CA ILE A 25 -5.21 15.12 -5.02
C ILE A 25 -4.23 14.86 -3.87
N PHE A 26 -4.48 13.85 -3.05
CA PHE A 26 -3.58 13.48 -1.96
C PHE A 26 -2.26 12.91 -2.50
N ASP A 27 -2.32 12.06 -3.52
CA ASP A 27 -1.18 11.51 -4.24
C ASP A 27 -0.24 12.62 -4.75
N ALA A 28 -0.79 13.71 -5.31
CA ALA A 28 0.01 14.85 -5.75
C ALA A 28 0.74 15.56 -4.59
N LEU A 29 0.14 15.62 -3.40
CA LEU A 29 0.81 16.12 -2.20
C LEU A 29 1.96 15.18 -1.80
N SER A 30 1.71 13.87 -1.75
CA SER A 30 2.73 12.87 -1.43
C SER A 30 3.88 12.84 -2.42
N GLU A 31 3.60 13.02 -3.71
CA GLU A 31 4.60 13.14 -4.77
C GLU A 31 5.48 14.38 -4.57
N ALA A 32 4.89 15.52 -4.20
CA ALA A 32 5.65 16.73 -3.86
C ALA A 32 6.54 16.52 -2.62
N LEU A 33 6.04 15.84 -1.59
CA LEU A 33 6.86 15.51 -0.40
C LEU A 33 8.01 14.58 -0.75
N CYS A 34 7.76 13.56 -1.56
CA CYS A 34 8.80 12.68 -2.06
C CYS A 34 9.85 13.45 -2.84
N TRP A 35 9.42 14.35 -3.72
CA TRP A 35 10.34 15.19 -4.48
C TRP A 35 11.22 16.04 -3.55
N ILE A 36 10.65 16.65 -2.50
CA ILE A 36 11.43 17.43 -1.52
C ILE A 36 12.45 16.54 -0.79
N LEU A 37 12.04 15.36 -0.33
CA LEU A 37 12.91 14.43 0.40
C LEU A 37 14.07 13.92 -0.48
N LEU A 38 13.80 13.63 -1.75
CA LEU A 38 14.81 13.17 -2.70
C LEU A 38 15.79 14.30 -3.08
N ASN A 39 15.28 15.50 -3.36
CA ASN A 39 16.11 16.58 -3.95
C ASN A 39 16.75 17.51 -2.92
N ASN A 40 16.07 17.81 -1.81
CA ASN A 40 16.59 18.75 -0.82
C ASN A 40 17.31 18.06 0.34
N TYR A 41 16.94 16.81 0.64
CA TYR A 41 17.51 16.04 1.75
C TYR A 41 18.32 14.82 1.30
N SER A 42 18.40 14.56 0.00
CA SER A 42 19.21 13.49 -0.59
C SER A 42 18.92 12.11 0.00
N ILE A 43 17.65 11.82 0.31
CA ILE A 43 17.25 10.48 0.74
C ILE A 43 17.45 9.51 -0.45
N PRO A 44 18.21 8.41 -0.27
CA PRO A 44 18.66 7.59 -1.40
C PRO A 44 17.53 6.79 -2.05
N PHE A 45 16.66 6.17 -1.25
CA PHE A 45 15.54 5.37 -1.74
C PHE A 45 14.29 5.66 -0.93
N LEU A 46 13.32 6.29 -1.60
CA LEU A 46 12.01 6.61 -1.08
C LEU A 46 10.95 6.14 -2.05
N LEU A 47 10.03 5.32 -1.56
CA LEU A 47 8.83 4.90 -2.27
C LEU A 47 7.62 5.47 -1.53
N HIS A 48 6.59 5.89 -2.27
CA HIS A 48 5.30 6.20 -1.68
C HIS A 48 4.17 5.51 -2.45
N LEU A 49 3.08 5.21 -1.77
CA LEU A 49 1.80 4.91 -2.38
C LEU A 49 0.71 5.63 -1.59
N LEU A 50 0.07 6.62 -2.22
CA LEU A 50 -0.90 7.49 -1.54
C LEU A 50 -0.30 8.08 -0.24
N ASP A 51 -0.79 7.65 0.93
CA ASP A 51 -0.36 8.11 2.26
C ASP A 51 0.74 7.27 2.91
N ASP A 52 1.09 6.12 2.33
CA ASP A 52 2.14 5.24 2.85
C ASP A 52 3.50 5.59 2.25
N PHE A 53 4.51 5.80 3.10
CA PHE A 53 5.88 6.09 2.71
C PHE A 53 6.82 4.97 3.19
N LEU A 54 7.71 4.53 2.31
CA LEU A 54 8.72 3.52 2.56
C LEU A 54 10.11 4.11 2.28
N LEU A 55 10.92 4.17 3.34
CA LEU A 55 12.33 4.55 3.27
C LEU A 55 13.19 3.30 3.27
N ILE A 56 14.17 3.23 2.36
CA ILE A 56 15.16 2.15 2.30
C ILE A 56 16.55 2.77 2.42
N ASP A 57 17.27 2.34 3.45
CA ASP A 57 18.62 2.82 3.75
C ASP A 57 19.66 1.78 3.31
N PHE A 58 20.86 2.25 2.98
CA PHE A 58 21.98 1.35 2.72
C PHE A 58 22.41 0.62 4.01
N PRO A 59 22.95 -0.62 3.93
CA PRO A 59 23.35 -1.40 5.10
C PRO A 59 24.39 -0.72 6.00
N HIS A 60 25.17 0.20 5.43
CA HIS A 60 26.24 0.96 6.10
C HIS A 60 25.80 2.36 6.56
N ALA A 61 24.57 2.77 6.25
CA ALA A 61 24.04 4.05 6.71
C ALA A 61 23.67 3.99 8.19
N SER A 62 23.65 5.15 8.85
CA SER A 62 23.21 5.22 10.25
C SER A 62 21.72 4.85 10.33
N PRO A 63 21.36 3.84 11.15
CA PRO A 63 19.96 3.44 11.28
C PRO A 63 19.13 4.63 11.77
N ALA A 64 17.99 4.87 11.11
CA ALA A 64 17.03 5.95 11.40
C ALA A 64 17.45 7.40 11.10
N GLN A 65 18.59 7.65 10.46
CA GLN A 65 18.93 9.01 10.01
C GLN A 65 17.85 9.57 9.08
N ASN A 66 17.51 8.82 8.03
CA ASN A 66 16.55 9.27 7.01
C ASN A 66 15.11 9.32 7.56
N LEU A 67 14.76 8.42 8.47
CA LEU A 67 13.49 8.45 9.19
C LEU A 67 13.36 9.69 10.09
N THR A 68 14.45 10.13 10.72
CA THR A 68 14.48 11.36 11.52
C THR A 68 14.30 12.60 10.65
N ILE A 69 14.97 12.63 9.49
CA ILE A 69 14.81 13.69 8.49
C ILE A 69 13.35 13.78 8.05
N LEU A 70 12.74 12.64 7.68
CA LEU A 70 11.33 12.59 7.29
C LEU A 70 10.42 13.13 8.39
N LYS A 71 10.59 12.68 9.64
CA LYS A 71 9.81 13.17 10.79
C LYS A 71 9.96 14.69 10.97
N SER A 72 11.17 15.22 10.83
CA SER A 72 11.41 16.66 10.96
C SER A 72 10.74 17.46 9.84
N LEU A 73 10.81 16.99 8.59
CA LEU A 73 10.15 17.63 7.46
C LEU A 73 8.63 17.66 7.66
N PHE A 74 8.04 16.52 8.02
CA PHE A 74 6.59 16.40 8.20
C PHE A 74 6.12 17.30 9.35
N SER A 75 6.87 17.35 10.45
CA SER A 75 6.63 18.29 11.55
C SER A 75 6.66 19.75 11.09
N ASN A 76 7.67 20.14 10.29
CA ASN A 76 7.82 21.50 9.78
C ASN A 76 6.70 21.89 8.80
N LEU A 77 6.19 20.94 8.04
CA LEU A 77 5.09 21.13 7.09
C LEU A 77 3.70 20.93 7.74
N CYS A 78 3.64 20.73 9.06
CA CYS A 78 2.41 20.44 9.80
C CYS A 78 1.64 19.23 9.26
N ILE A 79 2.35 18.22 8.75
CA ILE A 79 1.77 16.98 8.24
C ILE A 79 1.76 15.94 9.38
N PRO A 80 0.58 15.47 9.80
CA PRO A 80 0.49 14.51 10.90
C PRO A 80 1.02 13.15 10.47
N LEU A 81 1.92 12.58 11.29
CA LEU A 81 2.37 11.19 11.17
C LEU A 81 1.64 10.34 12.21
N ALA A 82 1.14 9.18 11.79
CA ALA A 82 0.57 8.19 12.69
C ALA A 82 1.71 7.49 13.45
N SER A 83 2.02 7.96 14.65
CA SER A 83 3.15 7.46 15.46
C SER A 83 3.07 5.97 15.74
N GLU A 84 1.86 5.47 15.96
CA GLU A 84 1.53 4.06 16.21
C GLU A 84 1.69 3.17 14.97
N LYS A 85 1.70 3.76 13.78
CA LYS A 85 1.92 3.06 12.50
C LYS A 85 3.31 3.31 11.91
N THR A 86 4.07 4.25 12.48
CA THR A 86 5.40 4.59 11.99
C THR A 86 6.39 3.56 12.51
N LEU A 87 6.75 2.61 11.65
CA LEU A 87 7.71 1.55 11.95
C LEU A 87 9.11 1.95 11.49
N GLY A 88 10.12 1.40 12.14
CA GLY A 88 11.53 1.57 11.76
C GLY A 88 12.40 2.21 12.84
N PRO A 89 13.73 2.07 12.73
CA PRO A 89 14.45 1.31 11.70
C PRO A 89 14.34 -0.20 11.97
N LEU A 90 13.90 -0.96 10.98
CA LEU A 90 13.67 -2.40 11.07
C LEU A 90 14.11 -3.06 9.77
N THR A 91 14.58 -4.31 9.85
CA THR A 91 14.92 -5.11 8.67
C THR A 91 13.72 -5.84 8.07
N SER A 92 12.64 -6.00 8.84
CA SER A 92 11.38 -6.58 8.39
C SER A 92 10.24 -5.63 8.71
N ILE A 93 9.47 -5.26 7.68
CA ILE A 93 8.36 -4.31 7.78
C ILE A 93 7.19 -4.78 6.93
N GLU A 94 5.98 -4.46 7.37
CA GLU A 94 4.79 -4.63 6.54
C GLU A 94 4.55 -3.34 5.74
N PHE A 95 4.44 -3.47 4.42
CA PHE A 95 4.14 -2.38 3.51
C PHE A 95 3.11 -2.85 2.48
N LEU A 96 1.96 -2.18 2.42
CA LEU A 96 0.85 -2.49 1.51
C LEU A 96 0.30 -3.92 1.62
N GLY A 97 0.30 -4.49 2.84
CA GLY A 97 -0.17 -5.86 3.08
C GLY A 97 0.83 -6.94 2.67
N PHE A 98 2.11 -6.58 2.50
CA PHE A 98 3.22 -7.49 2.26
C PHE A 98 4.31 -7.27 3.29
N THR A 99 4.92 -8.34 3.78
CA THR A 99 6.11 -8.24 4.63
C THR A 99 7.36 -8.20 3.76
N LEU A 100 8.10 -7.11 3.81
CA LEU A 100 9.40 -6.96 3.16
C LEU A 100 10.48 -7.28 4.19
N ASP A 101 11.40 -8.19 3.85
CA ASP A 101 12.58 -8.51 4.65
C ASP A 101 13.87 -8.20 3.89
N SER A 102 14.64 -7.26 4.42
CA SER A 102 15.90 -6.82 3.83
C SER A 102 17.04 -7.82 4.04
N GLN A 103 16.97 -8.71 5.03
CA GLN A 103 18.04 -9.69 5.29
C GLN A 103 18.02 -10.82 4.27
N SER A 104 16.83 -11.38 4.02
CA SER A 104 16.61 -12.41 3.00
C SER A 104 16.33 -11.83 1.61
N PHE A 105 16.27 -10.50 1.48
CA PHE A 105 15.89 -9.79 0.25
C PHE A 105 14.61 -10.37 -0.39
N SER A 106 13.60 -10.59 0.45
CA SER A 106 12.38 -11.30 0.08
C SER A 106 11.13 -10.50 0.47
N ALA A 107 10.06 -10.69 -0.29
CA ALA A 107 8.72 -10.19 0.01
C ALA A 107 7.79 -11.37 0.30
N LEU A 108 7.03 -11.31 1.39
CA LEU A 108 6.17 -12.37 1.89
C LEU A 108 4.73 -11.88 1.99
N LEU A 109 3.76 -12.76 1.70
CA LEU A 109 2.37 -12.50 2.05
C LEU A 109 2.15 -12.83 3.54
N PRO A 110 1.63 -11.91 4.36
CA PRO A 110 1.31 -12.18 5.75
C PRO A 110 0.11 -13.14 5.82
N CYS A 111 0.40 -14.43 6.06
CA CYS A 111 -0.58 -15.51 6.34
C CYS A 111 -1.62 -15.86 5.26
N ASP A 112 -1.82 -15.02 4.22
CA ASP A 112 -2.84 -15.23 3.18
C ASP A 112 -2.52 -16.32 2.15
N CYS A 113 -1.31 -16.88 2.14
CA CYS A 113 -1.03 -18.03 1.27
C CYS A 113 -1.91 -19.24 1.62
N MET A 114 -2.16 -19.48 2.91
CA MET A 114 -3.02 -20.59 3.33
C MET A 114 -4.50 -20.32 3.00
N SER A 115 -4.95 -19.07 3.15
CA SER A 115 -6.31 -18.68 2.76
C SER A 115 -6.48 -18.82 1.24
N LEU A 116 -5.53 -18.38 0.42
CA LEU A 116 -5.53 -18.55 -1.03
C LEU A 116 -5.59 -20.03 -1.45
N VAL A 117 -4.76 -20.89 -0.85
CA VAL A 117 -4.77 -22.33 -1.14
C VAL A 117 -6.13 -22.94 -0.78
N SER A 118 -6.74 -22.51 0.33
CA SER A 118 -8.08 -22.96 0.73
C SER A 118 -9.19 -22.47 -0.20
N ILE A 119 -9.09 -21.23 -0.71
CA ILE A 119 -10.04 -20.68 -1.67
C ILE A 119 -9.93 -21.42 -3.00
N ILE A 120 -8.71 -21.73 -3.45
CA ILE A 120 -8.48 -22.52 -4.66
C ILE A 120 -9.02 -23.95 -4.49
N SER A 121 -8.75 -24.60 -3.36
CA SER A 121 -9.19 -25.98 -3.14
C SER A 121 -10.71 -26.10 -3.05
N THR A 122 -11.38 -25.14 -2.40
CA THR A 122 -12.85 -25.05 -2.37
C THR A 122 -13.43 -24.74 -3.76
N PHE A 123 -12.78 -23.89 -4.55
CA PHE A 123 -13.17 -23.60 -5.92
C PHE A 123 -13.07 -24.83 -6.84
N LEU A 124 -12.02 -25.64 -6.68
CA LEU A 124 -11.80 -26.86 -7.47
C LEU A 124 -12.70 -28.03 -7.08
N SER A 125 -13.22 -28.05 -5.85
CA SER A 125 -14.06 -29.14 -5.33
C SER A 125 -15.57 -28.91 -5.50
N GLY A 126 -15.98 -27.72 -5.94
CA GLY A 126 -17.38 -27.33 -6.10
C GLY A 126 -17.98 -27.55 -7.51
N PRO A 127 -19.31 -27.36 -7.65
CA PRO A 127 -19.99 -27.30 -8.95
C PRO A 127 -19.48 -26.13 -9.82
N PRO A 128 -19.76 -26.12 -11.14
CA PRO A 128 -19.22 -25.12 -12.07
C PRO A 128 -19.43 -23.68 -11.56
N PRO A 129 -18.38 -22.87 -11.53
CA PRO A 129 -18.39 -21.60 -10.82
C PRO A 129 -19.29 -20.58 -11.51
N ALA A 130 -20.10 -19.89 -10.72
CA ALA A 130 -20.76 -18.67 -11.17
C ALA A 130 -19.69 -17.62 -11.53
N LYS A 131 -19.94 -16.82 -12.58
CA LYS A 131 -19.05 -15.74 -13.04
C LYS A 131 -18.54 -14.86 -11.88
N HIS A 132 -19.40 -14.55 -10.91
CA HIS A 132 -19.04 -13.76 -9.74
C HIS A 132 -17.97 -14.42 -8.87
N SER A 133 -18.09 -15.73 -8.61
CA SER A 133 -17.11 -16.49 -7.82
C SER A 133 -15.75 -16.56 -8.53
N LEU A 134 -15.76 -16.68 -9.86
CA LEU A 134 -14.53 -16.65 -10.65
C LEU A 134 -13.84 -15.27 -10.59
N LEU A 135 -14.60 -14.18 -10.77
CA LEU A 135 -14.05 -12.82 -10.66
C LEU A 135 -13.50 -12.51 -9.27
N SER A 136 -14.15 -13.03 -8.22
CA SER A 136 -13.64 -12.92 -6.85
C SER A 136 -12.31 -13.64 -6.68
N LEU A 137 -12.20 -14.91 -7.13
CA LEU A 137 -10.95 -15.67 -7.11
C LEU A 137 -9.83 -14.96 -7.87
N LEU A 138 -10.14 -14.45 -9.07
CA LEU A 138 -9.21 -13.67 -9.88
C LEU A 138 -8.68 -12.44 -9.14
N GLY A 139 -9.52 -11.75 -8.36
CA GLY A 139 -9.09 -10.64 -7.52
C GLY A 139 -8.04 -11.05 -6.48
N HIS A 140 -8.30 -12.16 -5.77
CA HIS A 140 -7.37 -12.70 -4.76
C HIS A 140 -6.06 -13.18 -5.38
N LEU A 141 -6.12 -13.87 -6.52
CA LEU A 141 -4.93 -14.32 -7.24
C LEU A 141 -4.12 -13.13 -7.77
N ASN A 142 -4.78 -12.13 -8.36
CA ASN A 142 -4.09 -10.94 -8.88
C ASN A 142 -3.35 -10.17 -7.78
N TYR A 143 -3.88 -10.15 -6.55
CA TYR A 143 -3.18 -9.62 -5.38
C TYR A 143 -1.89 -10.41 -5.08
N ALA A 144 -1.98 -11.74 -5.01
CA ALA A 144 -0.83 -12.61 -4.77
C ALA A 144 0.25 -12.52 -5.87
N MET A 145 -0.16 -12.36 -7.13
CA MET A 145 0.75 -12.24 -8.28
C MET A 145 1.53 -10.92 -8.35
N ARG A 146 1.33 -10.01 -7.38
CA ARG A 146 2.23 -8.88 -7.17
C ARG A 146 3.59 -9.34 -6.63
N ILE A 147 3.63 -10.44 -5.88
CA ILE A 147 4.85 -11.05 -5.33
C ILE A 147 5.27 -12.31 -6.08
N ILE A 148 4.31 -13.02 -6.70
CA ILE A 148 4.57 -14.24 -7.49
C ILE A 148 4.42 -13.91 -8.98
N PRO A 149 5.42 -13.29 -9.63
CA PRO A 149 5.29 -12.84 -11.02
C PRO A 149 5.01 -13.99 -12.01
N GLN A 150 5.48 -15.21 -11.71
CA GLN A 150 5.27 -16.37 -12.59
C GLN A 150 3.79 -16.77 -12.74
N GLY A 151 2.92 -16.38 -11.82
CA GLY A 151 1.50 -16.75 -11.89
C GLY A 151 0.65 -15.85 -12.81
N ARG A 152 1.20 -14.74 -13.32
CA ARG A 152 0.46 -13.78 -14.17
C ARG A 152 0.03 -14.38 -15.51
N ASP A 153 0.88 -15.22 -16.09
CA ASP A 153 0.60 -15.86 -17.37
C ASP A 153 -0.63 -16.77 -17.25
N PHE A 154 -0.71 -17.54 -16.15
CA PHE A 154 -1.83 -18.44 -15.86
C PHE A 154 -3.17 -17.70 -15.68
N ILE A 155 -3.17 -16.53 -15.03
CA ILE A 155 -4.39 -15.71 -14.86
C ILE A 155 -4.90 -15.20 -16.22
N SER A 156 -3.98 -14.79 -17.09
CA SER A 156 -4.33 -14.25 -18.41
C SER A 156 -5.05 -15.29 -19.27
N TYR A 157 -4.63 -16.57 -19.19
CA TYR A 157 -5.35 -17.68 -19.81
C TYR A 157 -6.74 -17.91 -19.21
N LEU A 158 -6.90 -17.70 -17.90
CA LEU A 158 -8.16 -17.90 -17.19
C LEU A 158 -9.21 -16.83 -17.54
N LEU A 159 -8.78 -15.64 -17.95
CA LEU A 159 -9.66 -14.56 -18.43
C LEU A 159 -10.14 -14.74 -19.88
N LEU A 160 -9.48 -15.61 -20.64
CA LEU A 160 -9.77 -15.88 -22.06
C LEU A 160 -10.73 -17.07 -22.26
N LEU A 161 -11.00 -17.84 -21.20
CA LEU A 161 -11.96 -18.95 -21.16
C LEU A 161 -13.37 -18.47 -20.80
#